data_AF-X1JFU2-F1
#
_entry.id   AF-X1JFU2-F1
#
_cell.length_a   1.000
_cell.length_b   1.000
_cell.length_c   1.000
_cell.angle_alpha   90.00
_cell.angle_beta   90.00
_cell.angle_gamma   90.00
#
_symmetry.space_group_name_H-M   'P 1'
#
loop_
_entity.id
_entity.type
_entity.pdbx_description
1 polymer ?
#
loop_
_entity_poly.entity_id
_entity_poly.type
_entity_poly.pdbx_seq_one_letter_code
_entity_poly.pdbx_strand_id
1 'polypeptide(L)'
;AHLGAETPLHFSRFTPMYKLRNLYLTPASTLEEARQVAKRVGLKYVYIGNVPGHPAENTYCPDCQALLIERLGFSVKQNNIVEGRCKFCGRPIPGIW
;
A
#
# COMPACT_ATOMS: atom_id res chain seq x y z
N ALA A 1 -6.30 -5.91 -22.71
CA ALA A 1 -6.71 -5.45 -21.37
C ALA A 1 -5.53 -4.73 -20.73
N HIS A 2 -5.70 -3.47 -20.32
CA HIS A 2 -4.66 -2.68 -19.65
C HIS A 2 -4.98 -2.59 -18.15
N LEU A 3 -3.94 -2.62 -17.32
CA LEU A 3 -4.07 -2.39 -15.88
C LEU A 3 -4.46 -0.92 -15.66
N GLY A 4 -5.52 -0.67 -14.90
CA GLY A 4 -6.07 0.68 -14.66
C GLY A 4 -5.54 1.32 -13.37
N ALA A 5 -5.99 2.54 -13.06
CA ALA A 5 -5.59 3.29 -11.86
C ALA A 5 -5.91 2.59 -10.52
N GLU A 6 -6.87 1.68 -10.54
CA GLU A 6 -7.34 0.88 -9.41
C GLU A 6 -6.49 -0.40 -9.18
N THR A 7 -5.58 -0.74 -10.12
CA THR A 7 -4.66 -1.87 -9.94
C THR A 7 -3.61 -1.53 -8.88
N PRO A 8 -3.41 -2.39 -7.86
CA PRO A 8 -2.48 -2.09 -6.78
C PRO A 8 -1.03 -2.26 -7.23
N LEU A 9 -0.17 -1.33 -6.79
CA LEU A 9 1.28 -1.39 -6.94
C LEU A 9 1.93 -1.60 -5.56
N HIS A 10 2.91 -2.49 -5.49
CA HIS A 10 3.64 -2.78 -4.26
C HIS A 10 5.13 -2.54 -4.46
N PHE A 11 5.71 -1.66 -3.64
CA PHE A 11 7.14 -1.53 -3.48
C PHE A 11 7.58 -2.35 -2.26
N SER A 12 8.36 -3.40 -2.50
CA SER A 12 8.90 -4.23 -1.43
C SER A 12 10.32 -3.77 -1.09
N ARG A 13 10.57 -3.40 0.17
CA ARG A 13 11.92 -3.01 0.61
C ARG A 13 12.89 -4.17 0.43
N PHE A 14 13.99 -3.90 -0.27
CA PHE A 14 15.12 -4.81 -0.32
C PHE A 14 15.87 -4.80 1.01
N THR A 15 16.15 -6.01 1.51
CA THR A 15 16.99 -6.27 2.67
C THR A 15 18.10 -7.23 2.23
N PRO A 16 19.39 -6.89 2.44
CA PRO A 16 20.50 -7.79 2.16
C PRO A 16 20.34 -9.08 2.98
N MET A 17 20.26 -10.22 2.30
CA MET A 17 20.04 -11.52 2.94
C MET A 17 20.99 -12.59 2.37
N TYR A 18 21.29 -13.58 3.21
CA TYR A 18 22.11 -14.75 2.89
C TYR A 18 23.54 -14.40 2.39
N LYS A 19 23.79 -14.53 1.08
CA LYS A 19 25.11 -14.33 0.45
C LYS A 19 25.35 -12.89 -0.01
N LEU A 20 24.30 -12.08 -0.14
CA LEU A 20 24.41 -10.70 -0.61
C LEU A 20 24.64 -9.77 0.59
N ARG A 21 25.91 -9.59 0.98
CA ARG A 21 26.31 -8.88 2.21
C ARG A 21 26.94 -7.49 1.98
N ASN A 22 27.21 -7.14 0.73
CA ASN A 22 27.96 -5.94 0.33
C ASN A 22 27.08 -4.79 -0.16
N LEU A 23 25.75 -4.88 0.03
CA LEU A 23 24.79 -3.84 -0.32
C LEU A 23 24.04 -3.41 0.94
N TYR A 24 23.57 -2.17 0.96
CA TYR A 24 22.71 -1.66 2.01
C TYR A 24 21.23 -1.96 1.70
N LEU A 25 20.40 -2.03 2.75
CA LEU A 25 18.95 -2.06 2.58
C LEU A 25 18.48 -0.79 1.85
N THR A 26 17.44 -0.91 1.03
CA THR A 26 16.86 0.27 0.37
C THR A 26 16.29 1.22 1.44
N PRO A 27 16.72 2.49 1.48
CA PRO A 27 16.17 3.46 2.42
C PRO A 27 14.65 3.59 2.28
N ALA A 28 13.95 3.77 3.40
CA ALA A 28 12.50 4.01 3.39
C ALA A 28 12.14 5.24 2.55
N SER A 29 12.95 6.30 2.61
CA SER A 29 12.75 7.53 1.83
C SER A 29 12.71 7.29 0.31
N THR A 30 13.51 6.37 -0.20
CA THR A 30 13.49 6.00 -1.63
C THR A 30 12.16 5.36 -2.03
N LEU A 31 11.59 4.51 -1.15
CA LEU A 31 10.29 3.88 -1.38
C LEU A 31 9.15 4.89 -1.26
N GLU A 32 9.26 5.82 -0.30
CA GLU A 32 8.32 6.93 -0.13
C GLU A 32 8.28 7.83 -1.36
N GLU A 33 9.44 8.19 -1.92
CA GLU A 33 9.55 8.96 -3.16
C GLU A 33 8.90 8.23 -4.34
N ALA A 34 9.23 6.94 -4.53
CA ALA A 34 8.62 6.10 -5.57
C ALA A 34 7.10 6.04 -5.42
N ARG A 35 6.60 5.90 -4.19
CA ARG A 35 5.17 5.95 -3.87
C ARG A 35 4.54 7.29 -4.24
N GLN A 36 5.19 8.42 -3.95
CA GLN A 36 4.66 9.73 -4.33
C GLN A 36 4.58 9.90 -5.84
N VAL A 37 5.58 9.45 -6.60
CA VAL A 37 5.54 9.45 -8.07
C VAL A 37 4.37 8.60 -8.58
N ALA A 38 4.23 7.37 -8.08
CA ALA A 38 3.14 6.46 -8.46
C ALA A 38 1.75 7.05 -8.17
N LYS A 39 1.56 7.72 -7.02
CA LYS A 39 0.31 8.42 -6.71
C LYS A 39 0.06 9.61 -7.65
N ARG A 40 1.11 10.39 -7.99
CA ARG A 40 0.99 11.54 -8.90
C ARG A 40 0.58 11.16 -10.32
N VAL A 41 0.99 9.98 -10.80
CA VAL A 41 0.55 9.47 -12.12
C VAL A 41 -0.88 8.89 -12.11
N GLY A 42 -1.53 8.86 -10.95
CA GLY A 42 -2.95 8.53 -10.81
C GLY A 42 -3.25 7.18 -10.16
N LEU A 43 -2.24 6.38 -9.76
CA LEU A 43 -2.47 5.12 -9.06
C LEU A 43 -3.11 5.36 -7.68
N LYS A 44 -4.17 4.61 -7.39
CA LYS A 44 -4.96 4.78 -6.16
C LYS A 44 -4.40 3.98 -4.99
N TYR A 45 -3.86 2.81 -5.26
CA TYR A 45 -3.40 1.86 -4.25
C TYR A 45 -1.91 1.58 -4.44
N VAL A 46 -1.07 2.30 -3.69
CA VAL A 46 0.38 2.15 -3.75
C VAL A 46 0.92 1.87 -2.36
N TYR A 47 1.47 0.66 -2.20
CA TYR A 47 1.88 0.12 -0.91
C TYR A 47 3.40 0.06 -0.78
N ILE A 48 3.88 0.22 0.45
CA ILE A 48 5.28 -0.06 0.81
C ILE A 48 5.28 -1.24 1.79
N GLY A 49 5.93 -2.32 1.38
CA GLY A 49 6.09 -3.55 2.18
C GLY A 49 7.51 -3.72 2.70
N ASN A 50 7.70 -4.72 3.57
CA ASN A 50 8.97 -5.00 4.25
C ASN A 50 9.54 -3.84 5.08
N VAL A 51 8.71 -2.87 5.44
CA VAL A 51 9.00 -1.80 6.41
C VAL A 51 7.96 -1.92 7.52
N PRO A 52 8.21 -2.72 8.58
CA PRO A 52 7.20 -3.00 9.60
C PRO A 52 6.66 -1.73 10.26
N GLY A 53 5.33 -1.60 10.31
CA GLY A 53 4.63 -0.46 10.93
C GLY A 53 4.58 0.80 10.05
N HIS A 54 4.99 0.71 8.79
CA HIS A 54 5.01 1.86 7.90
C HIS A 54 3.59 2.20 7.42
N PRO A 55 3.09 3.43 7.56
CA PRO A 55 1.69 3.76 7.23
C PRO A 55 1.25 3.38 5.80
N ALA A 56 2.16 3.37 4.84
CA ALA A 56 1.87 2.95 3.47
C ALA A 56 1.66 1.43 3.29
N GLU A 57 1.74 0.60 4.32
CA GLU A 57 1.27 -0.81 4.26
C GLU A 57 -0.26 -0.90 4.39
N ASN A 58 -0.89 0.17 4.89
CA ASN A 58 -2.34 0.25 5.08
C ASN A 58 -3.08 0.61 3.77
N THR A 59 -4.35 0.24 3.72
CA THR A 59 -5.27 0.67 2.66
C THR A 59 -6.03 1.90 3.11
N TYR A 60 -6.00 2.96 2.30
CA TYR A 60 -6.78 4.19 2.51
C TYR A 60 -7.81 4.35 1.39
N CYS A 61 -8.93 4.99 1.71
CA CYS A 61 -9.94 5.31 0.71
C CYS A 61 -9.37 6.32 -0.30
N PRO A 62 -9.45 6.07 -1.62
CA PRO A 62 -8.96 7.02 -2.62
C PRO A 62 -9.73 8.35 -2.63
N ASP A 63 -10.98 8.34 -2.16
CA ASP A 63 -11.85 9.52 -2.18
C ASP A 63 -11.74 10.33 -0.89
N CYS A 64 -12.00 9.71 0.27
CA CYS A 64 -12.02 10.43 1.55
C CYS A 64 -10.74 10.30 2.39
N GLN A 65 -9.75 9.55 1.92
CA GLN A 65 -8.46 9.29 2.61
C GLN A 65 -8.58 8.60 3.98
N ALA A 66 -9.78 8.15 4.39
CA ALA A 66 -9.96 7.41 5.63
C ALA A 66 -9.22 6.06 5.60
N LEU A 67 -8.69 5.65 6.75
CA LEU A 67 -8.06 4.34 6.94
C LEU A 67 -9.12 3.24 6.76
N LEU A 68 -8.96 2.40 5.75
CA LEU A 68 -9.87 1.29 5.45
C LEU A 68 -9.38 -0.02 6.02
N ILE A 69 -8.11 -0.35 5.78
CA ILE A 69 -7.51 -1.57 6.32
C ILE A 69 -6.21 -1.19 6.98
N GLU A 70 -6.14 -1.44 8.28
CA GLU A 70 -4.90 -1.32 9.05
C GLU A 70 -4.19 -2.66 9.06
N ARG A 71 -2.91 -2.66 8.71
CA ARG A 71 -2.06 -3.84 8.63
C ARG A 71 -0.82 -3.68 9.50
N LEU A 72 -0.36 -4.82 9.99
CA LEU A 72 0.97 -4.99 10.54
C LEU A 72 1.54 -6.27 9.96
N GLY A 73 2.33 -6.14 8.90
CA GLY A 73 2.75 -7.27 8.08
C GLY A 73 1.56 -8.03 7.50
N PHE A 74 1.47 -9.33 7.81
CA PHE A 74 0.37 -10.20 7.33
C PHE A 74 -0.89 -10.15 8.19
N SER A 75 -0.88 -9.42 9.31
CA SER A 75 -2.06 -9.30 10.18
C SER A 75 -2.90 -8.09 9.83
N VAL A 76 -4.23 -8.27 9.79
CA VAL A 76 -5.20 -7.17 9.72
C VAL A 76 -5.60 -6.77 11.14
N LYS A 77 -5.43 -5.50 11.47
CA LYS A 77 -5.81 -4.93 12.78
C LYS A 77 -7.20 -4.31 12.75
N GLN A 78 -7.56 -3.71 11.63
CA GLN A 78 -8.86 -3.07 11.44
C GLN A 78 -9.31 -3.24 9.99
N ASN A 79 -10.61 -3.42 9.77
CA ASN A 79 -11.24 -3.40 8.45
C ASN A 79 -12.52 -2.55 8.51
N ASN A 80 -12.53 -1.44 7.77
CA ASN A 80 -13.65 -0.50 7.63
C ASN A 80 -14.25 -0.56 6.22
N ILE A 81 -14.16 -1.70 5.55
CA ILE A 81 -14.86 -1.99 4.31
C ILE A 81 -16.11 -2.80 4.65
N VAL A 82 -17.27 -2.30 4.25
CA VAL A 82 -18.57 -2.94 4.47
C VAL A 82 -19.19 -3.16 3.10
N GLU A 83 -19.52 -4.42 2.78
CA GLU A 83 -20.11 -4.80 1.48
C GLU A 83 -19.32 -4.24 0.27
N GLY A 84 -17.98 -4.31 0.35
CA GLY A 84 -17.08 -3.81 -0.69
C GLY A 84 -17.04 -2.28 -0.85
N ARG A 85 -17.51 -1.53 0.15
CA ARG A 85 -17.54 -0.06 0.14
C ARG A 85 -16.83 0.52 1.36
N CYS A 86 -16.26 1.71 1.18
CA CYS A 86 -15.76 2.54 2.27
C CYS A 86 -16.88 2.82 3.29
N LYS A 87 -16.71 2.42 4.55
CA LYS A 87 -17.66 2.70 5.64
C LYS A 87 -17.94 4.20 5.84
N PHE A 88 -17.02 5.07 5.45
CA PHE A 88 -17.09 6.51 5.73
C PHE A 88 -17.70 7.35 4.61
N CYS A 89 -17.46 7.01 3.34
CA CYS A 89 -17.96 7.80 2.20
C CYS A 89 -18.73 6.98 1.16
N GLY A 90 -18.87 5.66 1.34
CA GLY A 90 -19.64 4.79 0.44
C GLY A 90 -18.97 4.45 -0.90
N ARG A 91 -17.79 4.99 -1.19
CA ARG A 91 -16.99 4.68 -2.39
C ARG A 91 -16.78 3.16 -2.51
N PRO A 92 -17.20 2.51 -3.62
CA PRO A 92 -16.82 1.12 -3.90
C PRO A 92 -15.31 0.96 -3.91
N ILE A 93 -14.80 -0.08 -3.24
CA ILE A 93 -13.38 -0.40 -3.18
C ILE A 93 -13.16 -1.70 -3.97
N PRO A 94 -12.27 -1.71 -4.98
CA PRO A 94 -11.98 -2.91 -5.76
C PRO A 94 -11.33 -3.98 -4.88
N GLY A 95 -11.77 -5.22 -5.02
CA GLY A 95 -11.26 -6.36 -4.26
C GLY A 95 -12.28 -7.49 -4.17
N ILE A 96 -11.89 -8.56 -3.49
CA ILE A 96 -12.78 -9.64 -3.04
C ILE A 96 -12.92 -9.44 -1.53
N TRP A 97 -14.16 -9.28 -1.06
CA TRP A 97 -14.51 -8.88 0.30
C TRP A 97 -15.41 -9.90 0.97
#